data_AF-A0A349HNW6-F1
#
_entry.id   AF-A0A349HNW6-F1
#
_cell.length_a   1.000
_cell.length_b   1.000
_cell.length_c   1.000
_cell.angle_alpha   90.00
_cell.angle_beta   90.00
_cell.angle_gamma   90.00
#
_symmetry.space_group_name_H-M   'P 1'
#
loop_
_entity.id
_entity.type
_entity.pdbx_description
1 polymer ?
#
loop_
_entity_poly.entity_id
_entity_poly.type
_entity_poly.pdbx_seq_one_letter_code
_entity_poly.pdbx_strand_id
1 'polypeptide(L)'
;MRYCDYNEHRDFNILQGQTLSDIKIDKENEEIIFTTTDNKKYVMFHERDCCESVEIEEIIGDINDLLNTPVVLAEVVTNEENPKDKDDKSFLWTFYKLVTAKGMVTFRWYGCSNGYYSERVDFSEIQGD
;
A
#
# COMPACT_ATOMS: atom_id res chain seq x y z
N MET A 1 -11.67 -19.09 2.27
CA MET A 1 -12.15 -18.17 3.32
C MET A 1 -10.95 -17.71 4.14
N ARG A 2 -10.38 -16.55 3.79
CA ARG A 2 -9.59 -15.75 4.72
C ARG A 2 -10.47 -14.55 5.05
N TYR A 3 -11.33 -14.72 6.06
CA TYR A 3 -11.91 -13.57 6.74
C TYR A 3 -10.89 -13.18 7.79
N CYS A 4 -9.86 -12.44 7.37
CA CYS A 4 -9.05 -11.66 8.29
C CYS A 4 -9.88 -10.40 8.54
N ASP A 5 -10.25 -10.15 9.79
CA ASP A 5 -11.06 -9.00 10.20
C ASP A 5 -10.28 -7.69 9.90
N TYR A 6 -10.54 -7.06 8.74
CA TYR A 6 -10.00 -5.75 8.34
C TYR A 6 -10.67 -4.59 9.12
N ASN A 7 -10.86 -4.76 10.43
CA ASN A 7 -11.90 -4.05 11.18
C ASN A 7 -11.61 -2.57 11.49
N GLU A 8 -10.44 -2.04 11.12
CA GLU A 8 -10.18 -0.61 11.29
C GLU A 8 -9.34 -0.02 10.15
N HIS A 9 -10.00 0.73 9.27
CA HIS A 9 -9.34 1.59 8.30
C HIS A 9 -8.46 2.61 9.04
N ARG A 10 -7.27 2.86 8.49
CA ARG A 10 -6.24 3.74 9.04
C ARG A 10 -5.72 4.67 7.97
N ASP A 11 -5.27 5.83 8.38
CA ASP A 11 -4.42 6.64 7.52
C ASP A 11 -3.02 6.00 7.47
N PHE A 12 -2.47 5.87 6.26
CA PHE A 12 -1.12 5.35 6.04
C PHE A 12 -0.05 6.05 6.90
N ASN A 13 -0.27 7.34 7.19
CA ASN A 13 0.61 8.16 8.01
C ASN A 13 0.83 7.62 9.43
N ILE A 14 -0.02 6.70 9.92
CA ILE A 14 0.18 6.02 11.22
C ILE A 14 1.50 5.24 11.28
N LEU A 15 2.07 4.85 10.13
CA LEU A 15 3.38 4.20 10.08
C LEU A 15 4.51 5.14 10.48
N GLN A 16 4.33 6.46 10.42
CA GLN A 16 5.34 7.41 10.90
C GLN A 16 5.60 7.22 12.40
N GLY A 17 6.87 7.07 12.76
CA GLY A 17 7.31 6.76 14.13
C GLY A 17 7.28 5.26 14.48
N GLN A 18 6.60 4.42 13.68
CA GLN A 18 6.64 2.97 13.86
C GLN A 18 7.99 2.40 13.41
N THR A 19 8.35 1.24 13.97
CA THR A 19 9.49 0.46 13.51
C THR A 19 8.97 -0.85 12.91
N LEU A 20 9.30 -1.10 11.65
CA LEU A 20 8.85 -2.28 10.93
C LEU A 20 9.82 -3.44 11.15
N SER A 21 9.31 -4.61 11.52
CA SER A 21 10.10 -5.84 11.68
C SER A 21 10.07 -6.71 10.43
N ASP A 22 8.99 -6.64 9.63
CA ASP A 22 8.80 -7.44 8.43
C ASP A 22 7.85 -6.73 7.45
N ILE A 23 8.08 -6.95 6.15
CA ILE A 23 7.20 -6.46 5.07
C ILE A 23 7.03 -7.62 4.09
N LYS A 24 5.78 -8.04 3.86
CA LYS A 24 5.44 -9.10 2.92
C LYS A 24 4.58 -8.54 1.81
N ILE A 25 4.99 -8.82 0.59
CA ILE A 25 4.18 -8.56 -0.60
C ILE A 25 3.64 -9.92 -1.05
N ASP A 26 2.36 -9.95 -1.40
CA ASP A 26 1.77 -11.16 -1.94
C ASP A 26 2.31 -11.44 -3.36
N LYS A 27 1.97 -12.62 -3.91
CA LYS A 27 2.51 -13.03 -5.21
C LYS A 27 1.82 -12.36 -6.39
N GLU A 28 0.60 -11.86 -6.18
CA GLU A 28 -0.23 -11.26 -7.22
C GLU A 28 -0.06 -9.74 -7.25
N ASN A 29 0.77 -9.16 -6.37
CA ASN A 29 1.01 -7.72 -6.26
C ASN A 29 -0.26 -6.92 -5.90
N GLU A 30 -1.12 -7.48 -5.07
CA GLU A 30 -2.39 -6.88 -4.65
C GLU A 30 -2.44 -6.56 -3.16
N GLU A 31 -1.47 -7.08 -2.39
CA GLU A 31 -1.46 -6.93 -0.94
C GLU A 31 -0.03 -6.71 -0.42
N ILE A 32 0.11 -5.76 0.51
CA ILE A 32 1.33 -5.58 1.30
C ILE A 32 0.98 -5.63 2.78
N ILE A 33 1.60 -6.54 3.52
CA ILE A 33 1.50 -6.63 4.97
C ILE A 33 2.76 -6.04 5.60
N PHE A 34 2.56 -5.04 6.47
CA PHE A 34 3.59 -4.44 7.32
C PHE A 34 3.43 -5.00 8.73
N THR A 35 4.49 -5.58 9.28
CA THR A 35 4.53 -5.99 10.69
C THR A 35 5.46 -5.07 11.45
N THR A 36 5.00 -4.49 12.56
CA THR A 36 5.81 -3.65 13.43
C THR A 36 6.59 -4.49 14.44
N THR A 37 7.58 -3.89 15.12
CA THR A 37 8.31 -4.55 16.21
C THR A 37 7.48 -4.79 17.47
N ASP A 38 6.35 -4.09 17.63
CA ASP A 38 5.36 -4.32 18.70
C ASP A 38 4.23 -5.27 18.28
N ASN A 39 4.42 -6.03 17.19
CA ASN A 39 3.51 -7.04 16.65
C ASN A 39 2.16 -6.53 16.10
N LYS A 40 2.00 -5.22 15.90
CA LYS A 40 0.88 -4.70 15.10
C LYS A 40 1.09 -5.06 13.64
N LYS A 41 -0.01 -5.30 12.95
CA LYS A 41 -0.02 -5.62 11.53
C LYS A 41 -0.90 -4.63 10.80
N TYR A 42 -0.38 -4.08 9.73
CA TYR A 42 -1.12 -3.23 8.81
C TYR A 42 -1.08 -3.85 7.42
N VAL A 43 -2.13 -3.63 6.66
CA VAL A 43 -2.29 -4.20 5.33
C VAL A 43 -2.75 -3.13 4.36
N MET A 44 -2.04 -3.04 3.25
CA MET A 44 -2.49 -2.38 2.03
C MET A 44 -3.13 -3.43 1.14
N PHE A 45 -4.35 -3.20 0.69
CA PHE A 45 -5.06 -4.10 -0.19
C PHE A 45 -6.11 -3.35 -1.02
N HIS A 46 -6.65 -4.04 -2.02
CA HIS A 46 -7.82 -3.58 -2.74
C HIS A 46 -8.80 -4.75 -2.90
N GLU A 47 -10.05 -4.56 -2.47
CA GLU A 47 -11.10 -5.54 -2.72
C GLU A 47 -11.54 -5.47 -4.18
N ARG A 48 -11.07 -6.41 -5.00
CA ARG A 48 -11.41 -6.43 -6.43
C ARG A 48 -12.92 -6.55 -6.68
N ASP A 49 -13.52 -5.57 -7.34
CA ASP A 49 -14.79 -5.71 -8.08
C ASP A 49 -14.54 -6.00 -9.58
N CYS A 50 -15.60 -6.36 -10.30
CA CYS A 50 -15.60 -6.97 -11.63
C CYS A 50 -14.96 -6.17 -12.78
N CYS A 51 -14.81 -4.85 -12.64
CA CYS A 51 -14.41 -3.94 -13.72
C CYS A 51 -13.33 -2.94 -13.31
N GLU A 52 -12.62 -3.23 -12.22
CA GLU A 52 -11.50 -2.44 -11.72
C GLU A 52 -10.26 -3.32 -11.53
N SER A 53 -9.10 -2.69 -11.59
CA SER A 53 -7.82 -3.32 -11.33
C SER A 53 -6.97 -2.33 -10.54
N VAL A 54 -6.54 -2.72 -9.34
CA VAL A 54 -5.62 -1.95 -8.51
C VAL A 54 -4.50 -2.88 -8.08
N GLU A 55 -3.29 -2.59 -8.54
CA GLU A 55 -2.11 -3.45 -8.35
C GLU A 55 -0.87 -2.62 -8.00
N ILE A 56 0.08 -3.25 -7.31
CA ILE A 56 1.42 -2.73 -7.09
C ILE A 56 2.15 -2.82 -8.43
N GLU A 57 2.39 -1.67 -9.03
CA GLU A 57 3.04 -1.60 -10.33
C GLU A 57 4.57 -1.59 -10.19
N GLU A 58 5.11 -0.90 -9.18
CA GLU A 58 6.55 -0.90 -8.91
C GLU A 58 6.86 -0.63 -7.43
N ILE A 59 7.93 -1.26 -6.92
CA ILE A 59 8.54 -0.91 -5.64
C ILE A 59 9.91 -0.30 -5.92
N ILE A 60 10.06 0.98 -5.56
CA ILE A 60 11.25 1.77 -5.85
C ILE A 60 12.05 1.94 -4.57
N GLY A 61 13.28 1.43 -4.55
CA GLY A 61 14.17 1.44 -3.37
C GLY A 61 14.42 0.03 -2.81
N ASP A 62 15.18 -0.07 -1.71
CA ASP A 62 15.42 -1.34 -1.03
C ASP A 62 14.50 -1.47 0.19
N ILE A 63 13.60 -2.46 0.18
CA ILE A 63 12.69 -2.76 1.29
C ILE A 63 13.44 -2.96 2.61
N ASN A 64 14.67 -3.49 2.57
CA ASN A 64 15.47 -3.73 3.76
C ASN A 64 15.84 -2.42 4.49
N ASP A 65 15.83 -1.28 3.80
CA ASP A 65 16.06 0.03 4.41
C ASP A 65 14.91 0.43 5.35
N LEU A 66 13.72 -0.15 5.18
CA LEU A 66 12.58 0.10 6.06
C LEU A 66 12.60 -0.73 7.36
N LEU A 67 13.39 -1.81 7.39
CA LEU A 67 13.34 -2.78 8.47
C LEU A 67 14.21 -2.37 9.66
N ASN A 68 13.70 -2.63 10.86
CA ASN A 68 14.36 -2.42 12.15
C ASN A 68 14.91 -1.00 12.32
N THR A 69 14.23 -0.01 11.77
CA THR A 69 14.55 1.42 11.92
C THR A 69 13.25 2.21 11.94
N PRO A 70 13.11 3.24 12.79
CA PRO A 70 11.90 4.05 12.81
C PRO A 70 11.65 4.74 11.47
N VAL A 71 10.40 4.69 11.02
CA VAL A 71 9.91 5.48 9.89
C VAL A 71 9.89 6.95 10.30
N VAL A 72 10.63 7.79 9.58
CA VAL A 72 10.68 9.23 9.83
C VAL A 72 9.61 10.00 9.07
N LEU A 73 9.16 9.46 7.94
CA LEU A 73 8.09 10.02 7.11
C LEU A 73 7.27 8.88 6.50
N ALA A 74 5.95 9.01 6.58
CA ALA A 74 4.99 8.26 5.80
C ALA A 74 4.12 9.26 5.02
N GLU A 75 4.09 9.15 3.70
CA GLU A 75 3.38 10.08 2.80
C GLU A 75 2.60 9.32 1.74
N VAL A 76 1.44 9.84 1.34
CA VAL A 76 0.67 9.39 0.19
C VAL A 76 0.56 10.52 -0.83
N VAL A 77 0.89 10.24 -2.09
CA VAL A 77 0.74 11.18 -3.21
C VAL A 77 -0.05 10.51 -4.32
N THR A 78 -0.95 11.24 -4.98
CA THR A 78 -1.72 10.74 -6.12
C THR A 78 -1.43 11.50 -7.41
N ASN A 79 -1.64 10.86 -8.55
CA ASN A 79 -1.51 11.48 -9.88
C ASN A 79 -2.54 10.90 -10.86
N GLU A 80 -3.25 11.76 -11.57
CA GLU A 80 -4.28 11.44 -12.58
C GLU A 80 -3.82 11.79 -14.01
N GLU A 81 -2.51 12.00 -14.21
CA GLU A 81 -1.87 12.24 -15.50
C GLU A 81 -1.06 11.03 -15.95
N ASN A 82 -0.86 10.90 -17.27
CA ASN A 82 -0.05 9.86 -17.89
C ASN A 82 -0.49 8.44 -17.51
N PRO A 83 -1.63 7.95 -18.02
CA PRO A 83 -2.10 6.59 -17.71
C PRO A 83 -1.09 5.54 -18.16
N LYS A 84 -1.10 4.38 -17.49
CA LYS A 84 -0.33 3.20 -17.88
C LYS A 84 -0.79 2.69 -19.24
N ASP A 85 -2.10 2.64 -19.48
CA ASP A 85 -2.70 2.38 -20.78
C ASP A 85 -3.55 3.57 -21.23
N LYS A 86 -3.33 4.03 -22.47
CA LYS A 86 -4.10 5.10 -23.10
C LYS A 86 -5.60 4.80 -23.20
N ASP A 87 -5.99 3.53 -23.13
CA ASP A 87 -7.38 3.08 -23.24
C ASP A 87 -8.09 3.03 -21.87
N ASP A 88 -7.37 3.31 -20.76
CA ASP A 88 -7.95 3.42 -19.42
C ASP A 88 -8.88 4.63 -19.32
N LYS A 89 -10.15 4.39 -19.02
CA LYS A 89 -11.18 5.44 -18.94
C LYS A 89 -11.08 6.29 -17.69
N SER A 90 -10.67 5.66 -16.60
CA SER A 90 -10.43 6.28 -15.30
C SER A 90 -9.26 5.53 -14.66
N PHE A 91 -8.33 6.29 -14.10
CA PHE A 91 -7.12 5.73 -13.51
C PHE A 91 -6.59 6.64 -12.42
N LEU A 92 -5.80 6.06 -11.53
CA LEU A 92 -5.13 6.76 -10.45
C LEU A 92 -3.78 6.10 -10.18
N TRP A 93 -2.72 6.89 -10.31
CA TRP A 93 -1.45 6.54 -9.70
C TRP A 93 -1.48 6.92 -8.22
N THR A 94 -1.10 6.01 -7.35
CA THR A 94 -0.90 6.31 -5.92
C THR A 94 0.49 5.88 -5.47
N PHE A 95 1.19 6.77 -4.79
CA PHE A 95 2.57 6.60 -4.33
C PHE A 95 2.59 6.63 -2.81
N TYR A 96 2.84 5.49 -2.19
CA TYR A 96 3.02 5.36 -0.76
C TYR A 96 4.49 5.36 -0.43
N LYS A 97 4.97 6.40 0.25
CA LYS A 97 6.39 6.62 0.52
C LYS A 97 6.68 6.42 1.99
N LEU A 98 7.69 5.62 2.27
CA LEU A 98 8.27 5.48 3.60
C LEU A 98 9.75 5.88 3.55
N VAL A 99 10.14 6.71 4.51
CA VAL A 99 11.54 7.13 4.69
C VAL A 99 12.01 6.68 6.07
N THR A 100 13.22 6.15 6.13
CA THR A 100 13.95 5.89 7.38
C THR A 100 15.32 6.57 7.33
N ALA A 101 16.12 6.40 8.38
CA ALA A 101 17.51 6.82 8.36
C ALA A 101 18.41 6.02 7.39
N LYS A 102 17.94 4.85 6.90
CA LYS A 102 18.70 3.99 5.98
C LYS A 102 18.43 4.32 4.52
N GLY A 103 17.20 4.71 4.20
CA GLY A 103 16.79 4.97 2.83
C GLY A 103 15.32 5.32 2.71
N MET A 104 14.84 5.40 1.46
CA MET A 104 13.46 5.66 1.11
C MET A 104 12.97 4.56 0.18
N VAL A 105 11.74 4.10 0.43
CA VAL A 105 11.04 3.17 -0.44
C VAL A 105 9.69 3.78 -0.84
N THR A 106 9.35 3.66 -2.11
CA THR A 106 8.04 4.05 -2.66
C THR A 106 7.33 2.82 -3.21
N PHE A 107 6.13 2.56 -2.73
CA PHE A 107 5.21 1.57 -3.30
C PHE A 107 4.29 2.31 -4.27
N ARG A 108 4.50 2.09 -5.57
CA ARG A 108 3.70 2.69 -6.64
C ARG A 108 2.57 1.73 -7.00
N TRP A 109 1.36 2.20 -6.80
CA TRP A 109 0.13 1.51 -7.17
C TRP A 109 -0.47 2.16 -8.41
N TYR A 110 -1.01 1.32 -9.28
CA TYR A 110 -1.82 1.75 -10.40
C TYR A 110 -3.22 1.17 -10.23
N GLY A 111 -4.19 2.06 -10.11
CA GLY A 111 -5.60 1.69 -10.17
C GLY A 111 -6.22 2.16 -11.49
N CYS A 112 -7.03 1.33 -12.12
CA CYS A 112 -7.86 1.70 -13.26
C CYS A 112 -9.27 1.08 -13.16
N SER A 113 -10.25 1.80 -13.70
CA SER A 113 -11.63 1.37 -13.76
C SER A 113 -12.31 1.84 -15.04
N ASN A 114 -13.52 1.35 -15.30
CA ASN A 114 -14.37 1.86 -16.36
C ASN A 114 -15.04 3.23 -16.06
N GLY A 115 -14.72 3.84 -14.90
CA GLY A 115 -15.22 5.14 -14.44
C GLY A 115 -16.35 5.09 -13.40
N TYR A 116 -16.72 3.90 -12.90
CA TYR A 116 -17.80 3.72 -11.92
C TYR A 116 -17.33 3.20 -10.56
N TYR A 117 -16.07 2.81 -10.43
CA TYR A 117 -15.53 2.15 -9.24
C TYR A 117 -14.28 2.87 -8.70
N SER A 118 -13.81 2.47 -7.52
CA SER A 118 -12.77 3.20 -6.79
C SER A 118 -11.38 2.66 -7.13
N GLU A 119 -10.50 3.50 -7.68
CA GLU A 119 -9.10 3.11 -7.95
C GLU A 119 -8.18 3.20 -6.72
N ARG A 120 -8.75 3.31 -5.51
CA ARG A 120 -7.99 3.54 -4.27
C ARG A 120 -7.58 2.23 -3.60
N VAL A 121 -6.41 2.30 -2.96
CA VAL A 121 -5.89 1.24 -2.10
C VAL A 121 -6.34 1.52 -0.67
N ASP A 122 -6.94 0.52 -0.04
CA ASP A 122 -7.31 0.56 1.36
C ASP A 122 -6.11 0.28 2.26
N PHE A 123 -6.09 0.92 3.42
CA PHE A 123 -5.09 0.66 4.46
C PHE A 123 -5.78 0.39 5.79
N SER A 124 -5.57 -0.80 6.33
CA SER A 124 -6.24 -1.24 7.56
C SER A 124 -5.27 -1.85 8.55
N GLU A 125 -5.62 -1.77 9.83
CA GLU A 125 -4.97 -2.56 10.88
C GLU A 125 -5.62 -3.94 10.95
N ILE A 126 -4.81 -5.00 10.94
CA ILE A 126 -5.27 -6.37 11.17
C ILE A 126 -5.26 -6.60 12.68
N GLN A 127 -6.45 -6.67 13.28
CA GLN A 127 -6.56 -7.16 14.65
C GLN A 127 -6.35 -8.68 14.63
N GLY A 128 -5.41 -9.17 15.42
CA GLY A 128 -5.13 -10.60 15.55
C GLY A 128 -6.00 -11.25 16.62
N ASP A 129 -6.45 -12.46 16.31
CA ASP A 129 -7.21 -13.41 17.14
C ASP A 129 -6.68 -13.61 18.57
#